data_AF-A0A813BXB3-F1
#
_entry.id   AF-A0A813BXB3-F1
#
_cell.length_a   1.000
_cell.length_b   1.000
_cell.length_c   1.000
_cell.angle_alpha   90.00
_cell.angle_beta   90.00
_cell.angle_gamma   90.00
#
_symmetry.space_group_name_H-M   'P 1'
#
loop_
_entity.id
_entity.type
_entity.pdbx_description
1 polymer ?
#
loop_
_entity_poly.entity_id
_entity_poly.type
_entity_poly.pdbx_seq_one_letter_code
_entity_poly.pdbx_strand_id
1 'polypeptide(L)'
;MATCIKSMAATWEADATVECVDILRGAKMDLSRSKVRQSYLDRIQAGDFDAILLSPPCSSFSRATFANHRGPRPVRCYQSPRGMDTLTSRERDKAILGNIFADFAWEVATLVADGAASFLAFEQPEDLGTIAKGPRAGERPASMWQWPQLRQLLDKGLRTVAFHQATFGTPYAKPTRLLLRTPVSLPEGVLEGPPTFDAEGYYEGPLPSGKPFGGMLQRKATGGSEQWPPRLCQWLAAALVHTCLASATTRQSPTRVPQRIFPLEEASAPQDAGKRALGTQDTKELEREAFRMAAGGEQGCRLAKDE
;
A
#
# COMPACT_ATOMS: atom_id res chain seq x y z
N MET A 1 -6.12 1.44 -16.84
CA MET A 1 -6.11 2.55 -15.86
C MET A 1 -5.75 3.91 -16.48
N ALA A 2 -4.53 4.14 -16.95
CA ALA A 2 -4.10 5.46 -17.47
C ALA A 2 -5.04 6.05 -18.55
N THR A 3 -5.48 5.23 -19.50
CA THR A 3 -6.47 5.63 -20.51
C THR A 3 -7.81 6.06 -19.89
N CYS A 4 -8.28 5.37 -18.85
CA CYS A 4 -9.51 5.74 -18.14
C CYS A 4 -9.36 7.08 -17.43
N ILE A 5 -8.20 7.36 -16.82
CA ILE A 5 -7.92 8.65 -16.16
C ILE A 5 -7.96 9.78 -17.19
N LYS A 6 -7.21 9.63 -18.30
CA LYS A 6 -7.18 10.65 -19.36
C LYS A 6 -8.54 10.88 -20.00
N SER A 7 -9.26 9.80 -20.31
CA SER A 7 -10.61 9.89 -20.86
C SER A 7 -11.56 10.58 -19.89
N MET A 8 -11.47 10.29 -18.59
CA MET A 8 -12.32 10.92 -17.58
C MET A 8 -11.93 12.39 -17.38
N ALA A 9 -10.65 12.73 -17.28
CA ALA A 9 -10.22 14.12 -17.16
C ALA A 9 -10.73 14.98 -18.34
N ALA A 10 -10.67 14.44 -19.56
CA ALA A 10 -11.17 15.11 -20.75
C ALA A 10 -12.68 15.40 -20.71
N THR A 11 -13.51 14.56 -20.06
CA THR A 11 -14.95 14.87 -19.91
C THR A 11 -15.21 16.06 -18.99
N TRP A 12 -14.21 16.47 -18.20
CA TRP A 12 -14.26 17.65 -17.32
C TRP A 12 -13.39 18.80 -17.85
N GLU A 13 -13.02 18.77 -19.13
CA GLU A 13 -12.14 19.77 -19.78
C GLU A 13 -10.79 19.96 -19.05
N ALA A 14 -10.34 18.93 -18.33
CA ALA A 14 -9.06 18.90 -17.64
C ALA A 14 -8.05 18.04 -18.40
N ASP A 15 -6.76 18.37 -18.25
CA ASP A 15 -5.67 17.52 -18.72
C ASP A 15 -5.15 16.62 -17.59
N ALA A 16 -4.67 15.43 -17.94
CA ALA A 16 -4.11 14.47 -17.00
C ALA A 16 -2.81 13.85 -17.53
N THR A 17 -1.72 14.12 -16.83
CA THR A 17 -0.45 13.43 -17.01
C THR A 17 -0.38 12.23 -16.07
N VAL A 18 0.02 11.06 -16.60
CA VAL A 18 0.08 9.82 -15.82
C VAL A 18 1.49 9.24 -15.89
N GLU A 19 2.15 9.15 -14.74
CA GLU A 19 3.42 8.43 -14.59
C GLU A 19 3.15 7.01 -14.08
N CYS A 20 3.51 6.00 -14.87
CA CYS A 20 3.37 4.59 -14.48
C CYS A 20 4.73 4.03 -14.03
N VAL A 21 4.82 3.60 -12.78
CA VAL A 21 6.06 3.06 -12.18
C VAL A 21 5.92 1.55 -12.02
N ASP A 22 6.78 0.78 -12.67
CA ASP A 22 6.82 -0.67 -12.57
C ASP A 22 8.25 -1.18 -12.88
N ILE A 23 8.70 -2.19 -12.14
CA ILE A 23 10.04 -2.79 -12.28
C ILE A 23 10.30 -3.33 -13.70
N LEU A 24 9.25 -3.74 -14.41
CA LEU A 24 9.31 -4.25 -15.78
C LEU A 24 9.48 -3.15 -16.82
N ARG A 25 9.31 -1.87 -16.46
CA ARG A 25 9.45 -0.73 -17.40
C ARG A 25 10.87 -0.19 -17.50
N GLY A 26 11.74 -0.49 -16.54
CA GLY A 26 13.17 -0.20 -16.62
C GLY A 26 13.84 0.12 -15.29
N ALA A 27 15.18 0.11 -15.28
CA ALA A 27 15.99 0.25 -14.06
C ALA A 27 15.84 1.59 -13.31
N LYS A 28 15.31 2.63 -13.97
CA LYS A 28 14.98 3.93 -13.35
C LYS A 28 13.65 3.92 -12.57
N MET A 29 12.82 2.90 -12.79
CA MET A 29 11.51 2.69 -12.13
C MET A 29 11.54 1.47 -11.19
N ASP A 30 12.73 0.93 -10.92
CA ASP A 30 12.91 -0.23 -10.06
C ASP A 30 12.83 0.17 -8.58
N LEU A 31 11.62 0.06 -8.03
CA LEU A 31 11.33 0.34 -6.63
C LEU A 31 11.98 -0.65 -5.64
N SER A 32 12.68 -1.71 -6.10
CA SER A 32 13.50 -2.53 -5.20
C SER A 32 14.74 -1.75 -4.72
N ARG A 33 15.14 -0.71 -5.44
CA ARG A 33 16.30 0.14 -5.14
C ARG A 33 15.90 1.31 -4.25
N SER A 34 16.56 1.45 -3.09
CA SER A 34 16.27 2.50 -2.11
C SER A 34 16.33 3.92 -2.69
N LYS A 35 17.34 4.22 -3.52
CA LYS A 35 17.48 5.53 -4.17
C LYS A 35 16.29 5.89 -5.07
N VAL A 36 15.72 4.91 -5.77
CA VAL A 36 14.54 5.14 -6.63
C VAL A 36 13.32 5.42 -5.76
N ARG A 37 13.11 4.61 -4.71
CA ARG A 37 12.03 4.86 -3.74
C ARG A 37 12.13 6.24 -3.10
N GLN A 38 13.31 6.61 -2.61
CA GLN A 38 13.53 7.91 -1.99
C GLN A 38 13.21 9.05 -2.95
N SER A 39 13.66 8.97 -4.20
CA SER A 39 13.33 9.97 -5.22
C SER A 39 11.82 10.12 -5.44
N TYR A 40 11.03 9.05 -5.33
CA TYR A 40 9.57 9.14 -5.41
C TYR A 40 8.95 9.72 -4.13
N LEU A 41 9.43 9.33 -2.95
CA LEU A 41 8.97 9.90 -1.68
C LEU A 41 9.19 11.41 -1.65
N ASP A 42 10.38 11.88 -2.07
CA ASP A 42 10.73 13.30 -2.12
C ASP A 42 9.78 14.07 -3.06
N ARG A 43 9.52 13.54 -4.26
CA ARG A 43 8.60 14.15 -5.25
C ARG A 43 7.16 14.17 -4.76
N ILE A 44 6.70 13.10 -4.13
CA ILE A 44 5.37 13.02 -3.54
C ILE A 44 5.25 14.07 -2.44
N GLN A 45 6.21 14.13 -1.53
CA GLN A 45 6.24 15.12 -0.45
C GLN A 45 6.31 16.57 -0.95
N ALA A 46 6.98 16.81 -2.08
CA ALA A 46 7.02 18.10 -2.75
C ALA A 46 5.69 18.48 -3.43
N GLY A 47 4.72 17.57 -3.52
CA GLY A 47 3.42 17.80 -4.14
C GLY A 47 3.40 17.66 -5.66
N ASP A 48 4.37 16.93 -6.24
CA ASP A 48 4.44 16.70 -7.69
C ASP A 48 3.25 15.90 -8.25
N PHE A 49 2.44 15.28 -7.38
CA PHE A 49 1.34 14.39 -7.76
C PHE A 49 0.03 14.78 -7.05
N ASP A 50 -1.03 15.06 -7.82
CA ASP A 50 -2.36 15.31 -7.25
C ASP A 50 -3.07 14.04 -6.74
N ALA A 51 -2.67 12.88 -7.27
CA ALA A 51 -3.28 11.59 -7.00
C ALA A 51 -2.27 10.45 -7.09
N ILE A 52 -2.46 9.43 -6.26
CA ILE A 52 -1.61 8.24 -6.24
C ILE A 52 -2.44 6.96 -6.28
N LEU A 53 -2.03 6.02 -7.12
CA LEU A 53 -2.55 4.65 -7.20
C LEU A 53 -1.44 3.67 -6.84
N LEU A 54 -1.66 2.82 -5.83
CA LEU A 54 -0.72 1.81 -5.38
C LEU A 54 -1.33 0.41 -5.60
N SER A 55 -0.58 -0.47 -6.26
CA SER A 55 -0.94 -1.88 -6.41
C SER A 55 0.33 -2.74 -6.34
N PRO A 56 1.03 -2.75 -5.19
CA PRO A 56 2.29 -3.48 -5.07
C PRO A 56 2.10 -4.98 -5.35
N PRO A 57 3.12 -5.69 -5.84
CA PRO A 57 3.02 -7.11 -6.16
C PRO A 57 2.49 -7.96 -4.98
N CYS A 58 1.34 -8.60 -5.18
CA CYS A 58 0.68 -9.36 -4.12
C CYS A 58 1.22 -10.80 -3.92
N SER A 59 2.17 -11.25 -4.73
CA SER A 59 2.58 -12.68 -4.82
C SER A 59 3.13 -13.28 -3.53
N SER A 60 3.58 -12.44 -2.58
CA SER A 60 4.04 -12.88 -1.25
C SER A 60 3.00 -12.66 -0.14
N PHE A 61 1.94 -11.88 -0.37
CA PHE A 61 0.82 -11.62 0.54
C PHE A 61 -0.50 -12.26 0.07
N SER A 62 -0.45 -13.03 -1.02
CA SER A 62 -1.63 -13.68 -1.57
C SER A 62 -1.94 -14.99 -0.87
N ARG A 63 -3.18 -15.10 -0.40
CA ARG A 63 -3.79 -16.36 0.10
C ARG A 63 -3.76 -17.49 -0.93
N ALA A 64 -3.56 -17.21 -2.22
CA ALA A 64 -3.51 -18.24 -3.26
C ALA A 64 -2.46 -19.34 -3.00
N THR A 65 -1.32 -18.98 -2.37
CA THR A 65 -0.28 -19.95 -1.98
C THR A 65 -0.72 -20.93 -0.89
N PHE A 66 -1.83 -20.63 -0.21
CA PHE A 66 -2.43 -21.50 0.80
C PHE A 66 -3.54 -22.40 0.24
N ALA A 67 -3.88 -22.31 -1.05
CA ALA A 67 -4.99 -23.07 -1.63
C ALA A 67 -4.74 -24.60 -1.68
N ASN A 68 -3.47 -25.01 -1.78
CA ASN A 68 -3.04 -26.41 -1.79
C ASN A 68 -1.51 -26.49 -1.53
N HIS A 69 -0.92 -27.67 -1.66
CA HIS A 69 0.53 -27.88 -1.52
C HIS A 69 1.29 -27.92 -2.87
N ARG A 70 0.61 -27.62 -3.98
CA ARG A 70 1.21 -27.58 -5.32
C ARG A 70 1.66 -26.15 -5.64
N GLY A 71 2.86 -26.02 -6.19
CA GLY A 71 3.45 -24.72 -6.54
C GLY A 71 4.24 -24.11 -5.37
N PRO A 72 4.53 -22.79 -5.43
CA PRO A 72 5.32 -22.14 -4.40
C PRO A 72 4.60 -22.18 -3.05
N ARG A 73 5.29 -22.66 -2.01
CA ARG A 73 4.76 -22.57 -0.65
C ARG A 73 4.67 -21.11 -0.18
N PRO A 74 3.81 -20.80 0.80
CA PRO A 74 3.80 -19.51 1.46
C PRO A 74 5.18 -19.17 2.03
N VAL A 75 5.55 -17.89 1.98
CA VAL A 75 6.82 -17.38 2.55
C VAL A 75 6.61 -16.63 3.87
N ARG A 76 5.37 -16.41 4.26
CA ARG A 76 4.96 -15.67 5.47
C ARG A 76 3.61 -16.22 5.95
N CYS A 77 3.32 -16.05 7.23
CA CYS A 77 2.04 -16.36 7.87
C CYS A 77 1.70 -15.26 8.88
N TYR A 78 0.53 -15.33 9.50
CA TYR A 78 0.09 -14.36 10.49
C TYR A 78 1.11 -14.13 11.62
N GLN A 79 1.73 -15.19 12.16
CA GLN A 79 2.73 -15.10 13.22
C GLN A 79 4.08 -14.54 12.74
N SER A 80 4.38 -14.68 11.44
CA SER A 80 5.64 -14.24 10.83
C SER A 80 5.35 -13.38 9.59
N PRO A 81 4.74 -12.20 9.76
CA PRO A 81 4.18 -11.42 8.65
C PRO A 81 5.26 -10.87 7.71
N ARG A 82 6.50 -10.80 8.17
CA ARG A 82 7.68 -10.33 7.41
C ARG A 82 8.46 -11.47 6.74
N GLY A 83 8.13 -12.72 7.02
CA GLY A 83 8.84 -13.91 6.51
C GLY A 83 9.07 -14.93 7.62
N MET A 84 8.91 -16.22 7.31
CA MET A 84 9.17 -17.31 8.26
C MET A 84 10.68 -17.57 8.44
N ASP A 85 11.08 -18.22 9.53
CA ASP A 85 12.50 -18.55 9.77
C ASP A 85 12.98 -19.72 8.91
N THR A 86 12.06 -20.62 8.55
CA THR A 86 12.32 -21.85 7.79
C THR A 86 12.47 -21.64 6.28
N LEU A 87 12.68 -20.40 5.82
CA LEU A 87 12.78 -20.08 4.41
C LEU A 87 14.15 -20.44 3.82
N THR A 88 14.13 -21.03 2.63
CA THR A 88 15.32 -21.08 1.76
C THR A 88 15.72 -19.67 1.34
N SER A 89 16.95 -19.48 0.88
CA SER A 89 17.43 -18.15 0.44
C SER A 89 16.51 -17.50 -0.59
N ARG A 90 16.08 -18.26 -1.61
CA ARG A 90 15.17 -17.75 -2.67
C ARG A 90 13.81 -17.31 -2.12
N GLU A 91 13.28 -18.02 -1.13
CA GLU A 91 12.00 -17.69 -0.51
C GLU A 91 12.13 -16.48 0.43
N ARG A 92 13.27 -16.38 1.11
CA ARG A 92 13.65 -15.21 1.91
C ARG A 92 13.75 -13.97 1.05
N ASP A 93 14.41 -14.05 -0.12
CA ASP A 93 14.49 -12.95 -1.08
C ASP A 93 13.10 -12.50 -1.55
N LYS A 94 12.20 -13.45 -1.84
CA LYS A 94 10.80 -13.15 -2.18
C LYS A 94 10.07 -12.44 -1.03
N ALA A 95 10.28 -12.87 0.21
CA ALA A 95 9.68 -12.24 1.38
C ALA A 95 10.20 -10.81 1.60
N ILE A 96 11.52 -10.62 1.50
CA ILE A 96 12.20 -9.32 1.62
C ILE A 96 11.73 -8.36 0.53
N LEU A 97 11.68 -8.80 -0.73
CA LEU A 97 11.22 -7.94 -1.83
C LEU A 97 9.75 -7.53 -1.62
N GLY A 98 8.90 -8.44 -1.16
CA GLY A 98 7.53 -8.12 -0.77
C GLY A 98 7.44 -7.09 0.37
N ASN A 99 8.32 -7.21 1.37
CA ASN A 99 8.40 -6.24 2.47
C ASN A 99 8.78 -4.85 1.97
N ILE A 100 9.79 -4.76 1.11
CA ILE A 100 10.26 -3.50 0.52
C ILE A 100 9.11 -2.76 -0.19
N PHE A 101 8.32 -3.46 -1.01
CA PHE A 101 7.19 -2.84 -1.71
C PHE A 101 6.03 -2.49 -0.77
N ALA A 102 5.79 -3.30 0.26
CA ALA A 102 4.77 -3.02 1.27
C ALA A 102 5.13 -1.78 2.12
N ASP A 103 6.37 -1.70 2.62
CA ASP A 103 6.88 -0.58 3.41
C ASP A 103 6.77 0.72 2.60
N PHE A 104 7.24 0.71 1.34
CA PHE A 104 7.12 1.86 0.45
C PHE A 104 5.68 2.29 0.22
N ALA A 105 4.75 1.34 0.01
CA ALA A 105 3.34 1.66 -0.18
C ALA A 105 2.73 2.32 1.07
N TRP A 106 3.11 1.88 2.28
CA TRP A 106 2.69 2.52 3.53
C TRP A 106 3.29 3.90 3.73
N GLU A 107 4.57 4.10 3.39
CA GLU A 107 5.22 5.42 3.43
C GLU A 107 4.51 6.41 2.49
N VAL A 108 4.23 5.99 1.26
CA VAL A 108 3.46 6.80 0.30
C VAL A 108 2.04 7.09 0.82
N ALA A 109 1.34 6.08 1.33
CA ALA A 109 -0.01 6.29 1.89
C ALA A 109 0.00 7.26 3.09
N THR A 110 1.07 7.26 3.88
CA THR A 110 1.29 8.20 4.99
C THR A 110 1.48 9.62 4.48
N LEU A 111 2.36 9.83 3.49
CA LEU A 111 2.53 11.15 2.86
C LEU A 111 1.21 11.66 2.29
N VAL A 112 0.45 10.80 1.60
CA VAL A 112 -0.84 11.20 1.06
C VAL A 112 -1.83 11.53 2.17
N ALA A 113 -1.87 10.78 3.27
CA ALA A 113 -2.68 11.12 4.45
C ALA A 113 -2.32 12.48 5.04
N ASP A 114 -1.03 12.83 5.03
CA ASP A 114 -0.50 14.11 5.50
C ASP A 114 -0.67 15.26 4.48
N GLY A 115 -1.35 15.01 3.36
CA GLY A 115 -1.78 16.06 2.42
C GLY A 115 -0.88 16.22 1.20
N ALA A 116 0.11 15.34 1.00
CA ALA A 116 0.99 15.37 -0.17
C ALA A 116 0.24 15.18 -1.50
N ALA A 117 -0.90 14.47 -1.49
CA ALA A 117 -1.80 14.32 -2.63
C ALA A 117 -3.26 14.37 -2.19
N SER A 118 -4.16 14.69 -3.13
CA SER A 118 -5.60 14.78 -2.84
C SER A 118 -6.28 13.42 -2.81
N PHE A 119 -5.80 12.47 -3.62
CA PHE A 119 -6.40 11.16 -3.81
C PHE A 119 -5.41 10.02 -3.57
N LEU A 120 -5.90 8.93 -2.96
CA LEU A 120 -5.20 7.65 -2.82
C LEU A 120 -6.15 6.50 -3.15
N ALA A 121 -5.68 5.54 -3.93
CA ALA A 121 -6.19 4.17 -3.87
C ALA A 121 -5.04 3.17 -3.78
N PHE A 122 -5.01 2.40 -2.69
CA PHE A 122 -4.00 1.38 -2.43
C PHE A 122 -4.66 0.01 -2.38
N GLU A 123 -4.37 -0.82 -3.38
CA GLU A 123 -4.95 -2.14 -3.59
C GLU A 123 -4.07 -3.29 -3.11
N GLN A 124 -4.74 -4.27 -2.48
CA GLN A 124 -4.19 -5.59 -2.19
C GLN A 124 -5.37 -6.58 -2.03
N PRO A 125 -5.17 -7.88 -2.25
CA PRO A 125 -6.10 -8.92 -1.79
C PRO A 125 -6.66 -8.68 -0.39
N GLU A 126 -7.95 -8.96 -0.24
CA GLU A 126 -8.64 -8.93 1.06
C GLU A 126 -7.99 -9.89 2.06
N ASP A 127 -7.91 -9.49 3.33
CA ASP A 127 -7.54 -10.42 4.41
C ASP A 127 -8.74 -11.27 4.82
N LEU A 128 -8.76 -12.51 4.35
CA LEU A 128 -9.81 -13.48 4.67
C LEU A 128 -9.48 -14.37 5.88
N GLY A 129 -8.48 -14.01 6.67
CA GLY A 129 -8.17 -14.67 7.95
C GLY A 129 -7.81 -16.14 7.79
N THR A 130 -8.19 -16.95 8.77
CA THR A 130 -7.88 -18.38 8.83
C THR A 130 -8.45 -19.16 7.64
N ILE A 131 -7.70 -20.15 7.15
CA ILE A 131 -8.17 -21.08 6.12
C ILE A 131 -9.25 -22.00 6.71
N ALA A 132 -10.50 -21.83 6.27
CA ALA A 132 -11.62 -22.64 6.76
C ALA A 132 -11.62 -24.09 6.28
N LYS A 133 -11.12 -24.35 5.05
CA LYS A 133 -11.20 -25.67 4.41
C LYS A 133 -10.01 -25.92 3.49
N GLY A 134 -9.72 -27.20 3.26
CA GLY A 134 -8.69 -27.64 2.33
C GLY A 134 -7.40 -28.07 3.04
N PRO A 135 -6.33 -28.33 2.29
CA PRO A 135 -5.13 -28.97 2.81
C PRO A 135 -4.39 -28.17 3.89
N ARG A 136 -4.62 -26.86 3.96
CA ARG A 136 -4.02 -25.93 4.91
C ARG A 136 -5.05 -25.35 5.88
N ALA A 137 -6.14 -26.07 6.15
CA ALA A 137 -7.16 -25.62 7.10
C ALA A 137 -6.54 -25.33 8.48
N GLY A 138 -6.96 -24.23 9.11
CA GLY A 138 -6.40 -23.74 10.39
C GLY A 138 -5.16 -22.87 10.24
N GLU A 139 -4.48 -22.84 9.09
CA GLU A 139 -3.41 -21.87 8.84
C GLU A 139 -3.99 -20.47 8.62
N ARG A 140 -3.29 -19.41 9.06
CA ARG A 140 -3.68 -18.01 8.82
C ARG A 140 -2.63 -17.30 7.95
N PRO A 141 -2.96 -16.92 6.70
CA PRO A 141 -2.07 -16.15 5.84
C PRO A 141 -1.74 -14.78 6.44
N ALA A 142 -0.54 -14.28 6.13
CA ALA A 142 -0.23 -12.88 6.37
C ALA A 142 -0.92 -12.00 5.33
N SER A 143 -1.40 -10.84 5.75
CA SER A 143 -1.91 -9.79 4.88
C SER A 143 -1.26 -8.45 5.25
N MET A 144 -1.11 -7.56 4.27
CA MET A 144 -0.65 -6.20 4.54
C MET A 144 -1.63 -5.46 5.46
N TRP A 145 -2.92 -5.79 5.41
CA TRP A 145 -3.96 -5.18 6.23
C TRP A 145 -3.89 -5.52 7.72
N GLN A 146 -3.04 -6.48 8.10
CA GLN A 146 -2.77 -6.84 9.49
C GLN A 146 -1.74 -5.91 10.15
N TRP A 147 -1.10 -5.03 9.38
CA TRP A 147 -0.03 -4.17 9.87
C TRP A 147 -0.59 -2.94 10.59
N PRO A 148 0.12 -2.41 11.63
CA PRO A 148 -0.37 -1.29 12.43
C PRO A 148 -0.63 -0.01 11.62
N GLN A 149 0.05 0.17 10.49
CA GLN A 149 -0.11 1.30 9.59
C GLN A 149 -1.55 1.43 9.07
N LEU A 150 -2.30 0.32 8.89
CA LEU A 150 -3.71 0.42 8.52
C LEU A 150 -4.48 1.20 9.58
N ARG A 151 -4.37 0.80 10.85
CA ARG A 151 -5.08 1.46 11.95
C ARG A 151 -4.70 2.93 12.06
N GLN A 152 -3.41 3.24 11.96
CA GLN A 152 -2.88 4.60 12.01
C GLN A 152 -3.46 5.49 10.89
N LEU A 153 -3.57 4.96 9.66
CA LEU A 153 -4.10 5.73 8.54
C LEU A 153 -5.63 5.87 8.60
N LEU A 154 -6.34 4.88 9.15
CA LEU A 154 -7.77 5.03 9.45
C LEU A 154 -8.01 6.14 10.50
N ASP A 155 -7.15 6.25 11.51
CA ASP A 155 -7.21 7.36 12.49
C ASP A 155 -6.93 8.73 11.85
N LYS A 156 -6.18 8.77 10.74
CA LYS A 156 -5.99 9.97 9.91
C LYS A 156 -7.15 10.24 8.93
N GLY A 157 -8.24 9.49 9.02
CA GLY A 157 -9.45 9.69 8.22
C GLY A 157 -9.44 9.04 6.83
N LEU A 158 -8.47 8.16 6.54
CA LEU A 158 -8.56 7.32 5.35
C LEU A 158 -9.66 6.26 5.55
N ARG A 159 -10.21 5.79 4.45
CA ARG A 159 -11.28 4.79 4.42
C ARG A 159 -10.71 3.46 3.97
N THR A 160 -11.23 2.35 4.47
CA THR A 160 -10.92 1.03 3.90
C THR A 160 -12.17 0.32 3.45
N VAL A 161 -12.12 -0.28 2.27
CA VAL A 161 -13.26 -0.92 1.64
C VAL A 161 -12.87 -2.26 1.04
N ALA A 162 -13.80 -3.22 1.04
CA ALA A 162 -13.64 -4.53 0.44
C ALA A 162 -14.73 -4.81 -0.60
N PHE A 163 -14.38 -5.55 -1.65
CA PHE A 163 -15.32 -6.02 -2.67
C PHE A 163 -14.79 -7.27 -3.38
N HIS A 164 -15.67 -7.98 -4.06
CA HIS A 164 -15.26 -8.96 -5.07
C HIS A 164 -15.10 -8.23 -6.40
N GLN A 165 -14.00 -8.46 -7.14
CA GLN A 165 -13.86 -7.87 -8.48
C GLN A 165 -14.97 -8.29 -9.46
N ALA A 166 -15.75 -9.33 -9.13
CA ALA A 166 -16.96 -9.72 -9.84
C ALA A 166 -18.03 -8.62 -9.87
N THR A 167 -18.11 -7.79 -8.82
CA THR A 167 -18.94 -6.57 -8.78
C THR A 167 -18.60 -5.62 -9.95
N PHE A 168 -17.37 -5.69 -10.45
CA PHE A 168 -16.87 -4.89 -11.57
C PHE A 168 -16.73 -5.71 -12.87
N GLY A 169 -17.29 -6.91 -12.94
CA GLY A 169 -17.46 -7.69 -14.17
C GLY A 169 -16.44 -8.82 -14.41
N THR A 170 -15.61 -9.20 -13.44
CA THR A 170 -14.81 -10.43 -13.57
C THR A 170 -15.70 -11.68 -13.44
N PRO A 171 -15.42 -12.79 -14.15
CA PRO A 171 -16.21 -14.02 -14.08
C PRO A 171 -15.90 -14.88 -12.84
N TYR A 172 -15.17 -14.33 -11.87
CA TYR A 172 -14.74 -15.02 -10.65
C TYR A 172 -14.72 -14.06 -9.47
N ALA A 173 -14.92 -14.60 -8.26
CA ALA A 173 -14.68 -13.89 -7.02
C ALA A 173 -13.17 -13.68 -6.81
N LYS A 174 -12.71 -12.44 -6.97
CA LYS A 174 -11.41 -11.99 -6.47
C LYS A 174 -11.64 -11.00 -5.33
N PRO A 175 -11.50 -11.45 -4.07
CA PRO A 175 -11.59 -10.60 -2.88
C PRO A 175 -10.48 -9.56 -2.90
N THR A 176 -10.85 -8.28 -2.93
CA THR A 176 -9.93 -7.14 -3.02
C THR A 176 -10.29 -6.12 -1.96
N ARG A 177 -9.27 -5.52 -1.35
CA ARG A 177 -9.38 -4.38 -0.44
C ARG A 177 -8.68 -3.18 -1.02
N LEU A 178 -9.25 -2.01 -0.76
CA LEU A 178 -8.61 -0.72 -0.98
C LEU A 178 -8.46 0.03 0.35
N LEU A 179 -7.32 0.70 0.53
CA LEU A 179 -7.21 1.88 1.39
C LEU A 179 -7.38 3.12 0.50
N LEU A 180 -8.31 4.00 0.87
CA LEU A 180 -8.81 5.08 0.03
C LEU A 180 -8.72 6.43 0.74
N ARG A 181 -8.27 7.45 -0.01
CA ARG A 181 -8.48 8.86 0.31
C ARG A 181 -9.34 9.47 -0.78
N THR A 182 -10.63 9.60 -0.52
CA THR A 182 -11.59 10.28 -1.40
C THR A 182 -12.88 10.59 -0.63
N PRO A 183 -13.49 11.77 -0.83
CA PRO A 183 -14.81 12.09 -0.28
C PRO A 183 -15.95 11.47 -1.11
N VAL A 184 -15.65 10.83 -2.24
CA VAL A 184 -16.67 10.27 -3.15
C VAL A 184 -17.40 9.09 -2.49
N SER A 185 -18.70 8.99 -2.73
CA SER A 185 -19.53 7.88 -2.26
C SER A 185 -19.07 6.55 -2.87
N LEU A 186 -19.31 5.46 -2.13
CA LEU A 186 -18.96 4.13 -2.59
C LEU A 186 -20.06 3.58 -3.50
N PRO A 187 -19.71 2.85 -4.57
CA PRO A 187 -20.69 2.17 -5.39
C PRO A 187 -21.28 0.98 -4.63
N GLU A 188 -22.43 0.50 -5.10
CA GLU A 188 -23.07 -0.69 -4.57
C GLU A 188 -22.13 -1.91 -4.61
N GLY A 189 -22.15 -2.73 -3.55
CA GLY A 189 -21.29 -3.91 -3.43
C GLY A 189 -19.84 -3.61 -3.03
N VAL A 190 -19.48 -2.35 -2.80
CA VAL A 190 -18.23 -1.95 -2.14
C VAL A 190 -18.52 -1.66 -0.67
N LEU A 191 -17.93 -2.46 0.21
CA LEU A 191 -18.28 -2.54 1.62
C LEU A 191 -17.20 -1.88 2.47
N GLU A 192 -17.60 -0.91 3.28
CA GLU A 192 -16.68 -0.15 4.12
C GLU A 192 -16.42 -0.85 5.46
N GLY A 193 -15.21 -0.68 5.98
CA GLY A 193 -14.79 -1.19 7.29
C GLY A 193 -13.58 -2.13 7.20
N PRO A 194 -12.75 -2.19 8.26
CA PRO A 194 -11.58 -3.08 8.32
C PRO A 194 -12.02 -4.56 8.31
N PRO A 195 -11.11 -5.49 7.97
CA PRO A 195 -11.42 -6.91 8.09
C PRO A 195 -11.60 -7.28 9.57
N THR A 196 -12.64 -8.04 9.88
CA THR A 196 -12.94 -8.53 11.25
C THR A 196 -12.87 -10.06 11.31
N PHE A 197 -12.57 -10.57 12.50
CA PHE A 197 -12.33 -11.98 12.72
C PHE A 197 -12.86 -12.42 14.08
N ASP A 198 -13.28 -13.69 14.17
CA ASP A 198 -13.58 -14.34 15.44
C ASP A 198 -12.29 -14.62 16.26
N ALA A 199 -12.46 -15.22 17.45
CA ALA A 199 -11.35 -15.51 18.35
C ALA A 199 -10.32 -16.49 17.74
N GLU A 200 -10.76 -17.36 16.83
CA GLU A 200 -9.96 -18.33 16.09
C GLU A 200 -9.37 -17.74 14.78
N GLY A 201 -9.67 -16.48 14.48
CA GLY A 201 -9.17 -15.75 13.33
C GLY A 201 -9.91 -16.04 12.02
N TYR A 202 -11.06 -16.72 12.04
CA TYR A 202 -11.90 -16.85 10.86
C TYR A 202 -12.58 -15.53 10.53
N TYR A 203 -12.68 -15.24 9.24
CA TYR A 203 -13.21 -13.98 8.73
C TYR A 203 -14.70 -13.83 8.97
N GLU A 204 -15.09 -12.71 9.58
CA GLU A 204 -16.49 -12.36 9.85
C GLU A 204 -17.02 -11.28 8.90
N GLY A 205 -16.16 -10.46 8.32
CA GLY A 205 -16.61 -9.39 7.42
C GLY A 205 -15.58 -8.30 7.15
N PRO A 206 -15.96 -7.29 6.36
CA PRO A 206 -17.32 -7.04 5.87
C PRO A 206 -17.70 -7.82 4.60
N LEU A 207 -16.75 -8.48 3.93
CA LEU A 207 -16.98 -9.08 2.61
C LEU A 207 -17.74 -10.42 2.67
N PRO A 208 -18.94 -10.55 2.07
CA PRO A 208 -19.66 -11.81 2.06
C PRO A 208 -18.93 -12.89 1.25
N SER A 209 -19.34 -14.15 1.45
CA SER A 209 -18.77 -15.28 0.71
C SER A 209 -18.87 -15.08 -0.80
N GLY A 210 -17.75 -15.26 -1.51
CA GLY A 210 -17.69 -15.15 -2.97
C GLY A 210 -18.32 -16.32 -3.74
N LYS A 211 -18.85 -17.35 -3.05
CA LYS A 211 -19.45 -18.55 -3.68
C LYS A 211 -20.48 -18.24 -4.79
N PRO A 212 -21.37 -17.23 -4.66
CA PRO A 212 -22.33 -16.91 -5.72
C PRO A 212 -21.68 -16.49 -7.05
N PHE A 213 -20.45 -15.95 -7.01
CA PHE A 213 -19.71 -15.52 -8.21
C PHE A 213 -18.84 -16.64 -8.82
N GLY A 214 -18.93 -17.86 -8.29
CA GLY A 214 -18.05 -18.98 -8.65
C GLY A 214 -16.72 -18.98 -7.89
N GLY A 215 -16.06 -20.14 -7.85
CA GLY A 215 -14.73 -20.26 -7.24
C GLY A 215 -13.66 -19.53 -8.05
N MET A 216 -12.68 -18.93 -7.38
CA MET A 216 -11.43 -18.49 -8.00
C MET A 216 -10.84 -19.70 -8.77
N LEU A 217 -10.51 -19.54 -10.05
CA LEU A 217 -10.03 -20.61 -10.93
C LEU A 217 -9.05 -21.53 -10.17
N GLN A 218 -9.53 -22.70 -9.74
CA GLN A 218 -8.68 -23.77 -9.20
C GLN A 218 -7.89 -24.47 -10.33
N ARG A 219 -7.98 -23.97 -11.56
CA ARG A 219 -7.38 -24.55 -12.76
C ARG A 219 -6.62 -23.48 -13.54
N LYS A 220 -5.29 -23.58 -13.47
CA LYS A 220 -4.25 -22.91 -14.27
C LYS A 220 -3.99 -21.44 -13.90
N ALA A 221 -2.68 -21.15 -13.81
CA ALA A 221 -1.98 -19.88 -13.63
C ALA A 221 -2.82 -18.62 -13.35
N THR A 222 -2.50 -17.91 -12.27
CA THR A 222 -3.03 -16.58 -11.94
C THR A 222 -2.67 -15.47 -12.95
N GLY A 223 -1.99 -15.81 -14.05
CA GLY A 223 -1.60 -14.87 -15.09
C GLY A 223 -2.83 -14.19 -15.70
N GLY A 224 -2.79 -12.85 -15.78
CA GLY A 224 -3.92 -12.05 -16.26
C GLY A 224 -4.91 -11.60 -15.17
N SER A 225 -4.94 -12.27 -14.00
CA SER A 225 -5.73 -11.79 -12.86
C SER A 225 -5.10 -10.59 -12.14
N GLU A 226 -3.91 -10.16 -12.57
CA GLU A 226 -3.22 -8.96 -12.09
C GLU A 226 -3.89 -7.68 -12.56
N GLN A 227 -4.64 -7.74 -13.68
CA GLN A 227 -5.28 -6.57 -14.26
C GLN A 227 -6.58 -6.23 -13.52
N TRP A 228 -6.79 -4.95 -13.24
CA TRP A 228 -8.08 -4.46 -12.75
C TRP A 228 -9.14 -4.54 -13.86
N PRO A 229 -10.38 -4.99 -13.56
CA PRO A 229 -11.44 -5.02 -14.55
C PRO A 229 -11.77 -3.60 -15.05
N PRO A 230 -12.25 -3.45 -16.29
CA PRO A 230 -12.52 -2.13 -16.87
C PRO A 230 -13.44 -1.23 -16.03
N ARG A 231 -14.50 -1.79 -15.43
CA ARG A 231 -15.42 -1.02 -14.58
C ARG A 231 -14.77 -0.54 -13.29
N LEU A 232 -13.82 -1.30 -12.73
CA LEU A 232 -13.04 -0.86 -11.56
C LEU A 232 -12.15 0.32 -11.95
N CYS A 233 -11.48 0.24 -13.11
CA CYS A 233 -10.68 1.35 -13.62
C CYS A 233 -11.51 2.61 -13.87
N GLN A 234 -12.73 2.47 -14.40
CA GLN A 234 -13.64 3.60 -14.66
C GLN A 234 -14.07 4.27 -13.35
N TRP A 235 -14.48 3.50 -12.35
CA TRP A 235 -14.86 4.04 -11.04
C TRP A 235 -13.69 4.74 -10.36
N LEU A 236 -12.51 4.12 -10.29
CA LEU A 236 -11.33 4.75 -9.68
C LEU A 236 -10.91 6.01 -10.44
N ALA A 237 -11.01 6.03 -11.77
CA ALA A 237 -10.72 7.22 -12.56
C ALA A 237 -11.70 8.36 -12.26
N ALA A 238 -13.00 8.06 -12.19
CA ALA A 238 -14.03 9.03 -11.82
C ALA A 238 -13.80 9.60 -10.41
N ALA A 239 -13.56 8.72 -9.42
CA ALA A 239 -13.31 9.12 -8.05
C ALA A 239 -12.04 10.00 -7.93
N LEU A 240 -10.97 9.62 -8.64
CA LEU A 240 -9.71 10.36 -8.70
C LEU A 240 -9.92 11.76 -9.27
N VAL A 241 -10.46 11.86 -10.49
CA VAL A 241 -10.64 13.15 -11.19
C VAL A 241 -11.55 14.08 -10.37
N HIS A 242 -12.68 13.57 -9.87
CA HIS A 242 -13.58 14.36 -9.03
C HIS A 242 -12.90 14.87 -7.75
N THR A 243 -12.11 14.02 -7.07
CA THR A 243 -11.42 14.39 -5.82
C THR A 243 -10.37 15.48 -6.07
N CYS A 244 -9.59 15.35 -7.13
CA CYS A 244 -8.55 16.31 -7.48
C CYS A 244 -9.13 17.66 -7.89
N LEU A 245 -10.17 17.68 -8.74
CA LEU A 245 -10.82 18.92 -9.17
C LEU A 245 -11.48 19.66 -8.00
N ALA A 246 -12.21 18.96 -7.12
CA ALA A 246 -12.82 19.57 -5.95
C ALA A 246 -11.78 20.17 -4.98
N SER A 247 -10.63 19.49 -4.84
CA SER A 247 -9.52 19.96 -4.01
C SER A 247 -8.84 21.20 -4.61
N ALA A 248 -8.71 21.28 -5.95
CA ALA A 248 -8.19 22.45 -6.64
C ALA A 248 -9.09 23.68 -6.46
N THR A 249 -10.42 23.54 -6.57
CA THR A 249 -11.38 24.63 -6.32
C THR A 249 -11.32 25.16 -4.88
N THR A 250 -11.13 24.25 -3.91
CA THR A 250 -10.98 24.62 -2.50
C THR A 250 -9.70 25.44 -2.26
N ARG A 251 -8.60 25.09 -2.93
CA ARG A 251 -7.33 25.86 -2.89
C ARG A 251 -7.43 27.24 -3.56
N GLN A 252 -8.36 27.42 -4.51
CA GLN A 252 -8.55 28.67 -5.26
C GLN A 252 -9.56 29.65 -4.64
N SER A 253 -10.29 29.25 -3.59
CA SER A 253 -11.28 30.09 -2.88
C SER A 253 -10.60 30.91 -1.75
N PRO A 254 -10.52 32.27 -1.82
CA PRO A 254 -9.62 33.07 -0.99
C PRO A 254 -10.34 33.84 0.13
N THR A 255 -9.81 33.85 1.36
CA THR A 255 -10.01 34.99 2.28
C THR A 255 -8.84 35.95 2.19
N ARG A 256 -9.03 36.93 1.31
CA ARG A 256 -8.35 38.22 1.32
C ARG A 256 -9.01 39.06 2.42
N VAL A 257 -8.31 39.35 3.51
CA VAL A 257 -8.68 40.43 4.43
C VAL A 257 -7.64 41.53 4.26
N PRO A 258 -7.98 42.74 3.75
CA PRO A 258 -7.10 43.88 3.87
C PRO A 258 -7.48 44.70 5.10
N GLN A 259 -6.54 44.87 6.03
CA GLN A 259 -6.17 46.19 6.57
C GLN A 259 -4.86 46.13 7.36
N ARG A 260 -4.05 47.17 7.17
CA ARG A 260 -2.62 47.36 7.52
C ARG A 260 -2.39 47.53 9.03
N ILE A 261 -1.14 47.31 9.50
CA ILE A 261 -0.19 48.34 10.02
C ILE A 261 1.13 47.65 10.46
N PHE A 262 2.18 47.86 9.64
CA PHE A 262 3.62 48.18 9.93
C PHE A 262 4.53 47.30 10.83
N PRO A 263 5.87 47.39 10.65
CA PRO A 263 6.76 46.25 10.39
C PRO A 263 7.86 46.11 11.46
N LEU A 264 8.78 45.15 11.30
CA LEU A 264 10.20 45.32 11.65
C LEU A 264 11.07 44.22 10.98
N GLU A 265 12.14 44.72 10.36
CA GLU A 265 13.44 44.19 9.92
C GLU A 265 14.03 43.05 10.78
N GLU A 266 15.07 42.26 10.44
CA GLU A 266 16.04 42.18 9.33
C GLU A 266 16.82 40.85 9.47
N ALA A 267 17.67 40.57 8.46
CA ALA A 267 18.90 39.75 8.50
C ALA A 267 18.76 38.21 8.48
N SER A 268 19.60 37.43 7.81
CA SER A 268 20.67 37.61 6.82
C SER A 268 21.15 36.20 6.43
N ALA A 269 21.39 35.92 5.15
CA ALA A 269 22.21 34.77 4.70
C ALA A 269 23.71 35.11 4.90
N PRO A 270 24.72 34.19 4.82
CA PRO A 270 24.96 33.37 3.62
C PRO A 270 25.75 32.02 3.76
N GLN A 271 25.78 31.24 2.66
CA GLN A 271 26.93 30.48 2.06
C GLN A 271 27.60 29.33 2.85
N ASP A 272 28.25 28.29 2.29
CA ASP A 272 28.44 27.69 0.96
C ASP A 272 29.19 26.33 1.17
N ALA A 273 29.10 25.44 0.16
CA ALA A 273 30.03 24.39 -0.29
C ALA A 273 30.77 23.42 0.66
N GLY A 274 30.70 22.12 0.32
CA GLY A 274 31.74 21.14 0.70
C GLY A 274 31.48 19.68 0.30
N LYS A 275 32.02 19.26 -0.85
CA LYS A 275 32.10 17.84 -1.31
C LYS A 275 33.06 17.02 -0.42
N ARG A 276 32.75 15.74 -0.11
CA ARG A 276 33.56 14.54 -0.47
C ARG A 276 33.09 13.21 0.16
N ALA A 277 33.02 12.22 -0.73
CA ALA A 277 33.41 10.80 -0.67
C ALA A 277 33.22 9.93 0.59
N LEU A 278 32.57 8.78 0.35
CA LEU A 278 32.40 7.59 1.19
C LEU A 278 33.71 7.07 1.81
N GLY A 279 33.65 6.74 3.11
CA GLY A 279 34.64 5.95 3.83
C GLY A 279 34.01 4.69 4.44
N THR A 280 34.72 3.57 4.30
CA THR A 280 34.36 2.18 4.61
C THR A 280 34.28 1.84 6.12
N GLN A 281 33.61 2.66 6.92
CA GLN A 281 33.33 2.42 8.35
C GLN A 281 31.83 2.29 8.69
N ASP A 282 30.94 2.54 7.72
CA ASP A 282 29.49 2.72 7.92
C ASP A 282 28.69 1.42 8.15
N THR A 283 29.25 0.24 7.87
CA THR A 283 28.51 -1.03 7.99
C THR A 283 28.45 -1.59 9.41
N LYS A 284 29.32 -1.14 10.33
CA LYS A 284 29.33 -1.60 11.74
C LYS A 284 28.57 -0.66 12.68
N GLU A 285 28.33 0.58 12.26
CA GLU A 285 27.54 1.55 13.01
C GLU A 285 26.03 1.35 12.78
N LEU A 286 25.65 0.95 11.56
CA LEU A 286 24.29 0.50 11.21
C LEU A 286 23.83 -0.76 11.97
N GLU A 287 24.73 -1.71 12.23
CA GLU A 287 24.43 -2.87 13.11
C GLU A 287 24.24 -2.41 14.58
N ARG A 288 25.03 -1.44 15.06
CA ARG A 288 24.91 -0.93 16.44
C ARG A 288 23.68 -0.06 16.66
N GLU A 289 23.21 0.70 15.68
CA GLU A 289 21.96 1.47 15.76
C GLU A 289 20.72 0.58 15.71
N ALA A 290 20.73 -0.48 14.89
CA ALA A 290 19.66 -1.48 14.84
C ALA A 290 19.44 -2.18 16.20
N PHE A 291 20.51 -2.43 16.97
CA PHE A 291 20.42 -2.99 18.31
C PHE A 291 20.16 -1.95 19.42
N ARG A 292 20.52 -0.67 19.24
CA ARG A 292 20.29 0.39 20.24
C ARG A 292 18.82 0.82 20.29
N MET A 293 18.13 0.84 19.15
CA MET A 293 16.69 1.15 19.06
C MET A 293 15.80 0.01 19.58
N ALA A 294 16.34 -1.21 19.74
CA ALA A 294 15.64 -2.35 20.33
C ALA A 294 15.76 -2.43 21.86
N ALA A 295 16.68 -1.67 22.49
CA ALA A 295 17.02 -1.78 23.91
C ALA A 295 16.34 -0.72 24.82
N GLY A 296 15.52 0.18 24.27
CA GLY A 296 14.86 1.27 25.02
C GLY A 296 13.53 0.93 25.70
N GLY A 297 13.17 -0.35 25.81
CA GLY A 297 11.95 -0.81 26.49
C GLY A 297 12.22 -2.04 27.36
N GLU A 298 12.83 -1.80 28.53
CA GLU A 298 13.01 -2.73 29.66
C GLU A 298 11.74 -3.55 29.98
N GLN A 299 11.72 -4.83 30.37
CA GLN A 299 12.60 -5.61 31.26
C GLN A 299 12.29 -7.13 31.14
N GLY A 300 13.31 -7.99 31.28
CA GLY A 300 13.16 -9.33 31.87
C GLY A 300 13.42 -10.57 31.00
N CYS A 301 14.68 -11.01 30.86
CA CYS A 301 15.15 -12.22 31.56
C CYS A 301 16.65 -12.46 31.28
N ARG A 302 17.39 -12.84 32.33
CA ARG A 302 18.83 -13.09 32.32
C ARG A 302 19.18 -14.49 31.79
N LEU A 303 20.35 -14.53 31.13
CA LEU A 303 21.37 -15.57 31.07
C LEU A 303 20.99 -16.99 31.52
N ALA A 304 21.18 -17.94 30.61
CA ALA A 304 21.84 -19.20 30.94
C ALA A 304 23.06 -19.33 30.00
N LYS A 305 24.25 -19.36 30.61
CA LYS A 305 25.43 -20.02 30.03
C LYS A 305 25.16 -21.53 30.11
N ASP A 306 25.66 -22.30 29.15
CA ASP A 306 26.70 -23.31 29.38
C ASP A 306 26.84 -24.23 28.15
N GLU A 307 28.11 -24.54 27.88
CA GLU A 307 28.72 -25.55 26.97
C GLU A 307 28.76 -25.27 25.45
#